data_AF-A0A8V0XVF8-F1
#
_entry.id   AF-A0A8V0XVF8-F1
#
_cell.length_a   1.000
_cell.length_b   1.000
_cell.length_c   1.000
_cell.angle_alpha   90.00
_cell.angle_beta   90.00
_cell.angle_gamma   90.00
#
_symmetry.space_group_name_H-M   'P 1'
#
loop_
_entity.id
_entity.type
_entity.pdbx_description
1 polymer ?
#
loop_
_entity_poly.entity_id
_entity_poly.type
_entity_poly.pdbx_seq_one_letter_code
_entity_poly.pdbx_strand_id
1 'polypeptide(L)'
;MKLFPANVESSDTRAIFDESAKKDEEVFRMAVADLNQNDEILQTEKITCSVTFVDGNNPFQAVQEGKKAWRLGLTQHKEFGLPTHVAARKKAAMYRRAR
;
A
#
# COMPACT_ATOMS: atom_id res chain seq x y z
N MET A 1 3.53 -26.03 -19.17
CA MET A 1 3.72 -24.57 -19.33
C MET A 1 2.76 -23.90 -18.35
N LYS A 2 3.27 -23.23 -17.32
CA LYS A 2 2.42 -22.47 -16.39
C LYS A 2 2.18 -21.11 -17.05
N LEU A 3 0.94 -20.83 -17.44
CA LEU A 3 0.55 -19.47 -17.80
C LEU A 3 0.65 -18.64 -16.52
N PHE A 4 1.59 -17.70 -16.48
CA PHE A 4 1.54 -16.62 -15.51
C PHE A 4 0.32 -15.76 -15.87
N PRO A 5 -0.51 -15.36 -14.90
CA PRO A 5 -1.59 -14.42 -15.17
C PRO A 5 -0.98 -13.11 -15.69
N ALA A 6 -1.61 -12.53 -16.72
CA ALA A 6 -1.20 -11.26 -17.28
C ALA A 6 -1.05 -10.23 -16.16
N ASN A 7 0.12 -9.58 -16.11
CA ASN A 7 0.37 -8.42 -15.25
C ASN A 7 -0.74 -7.41 -15.50
N VAL A 8 -1.73 -7.34 -14.61
CA VAL A 8 -2.45 -6.09 -14.40
C VAL A 8 -1.52 -5.28 -13.53
N GLU A 9 -0.67 -4.47 -14.16
CA GLU A 9 0.12 -3.46 -13.44
C GLU A 9 -0.89 -2.43 -12.94
N SER A 10 -1.40 -2.62 -11.72
CA SER A 10 -2.26 -1.66 -11.05
C SER A 10 -1.42 -0.88 -10.06
N SER A 11 -1.39 0.45 -10.23
CA SER A 11 -0.81 1.34 -9.24
C SER A 11 -1.71 1.36 -7.98
N ASP A 12 -1.33 0.56 -6.98
CA ASP A 12 -2.04 0.45 -5.70
C ASP A 12 -1.81 1.70 -4.83
N THR A 13 -2.79 2.60 -4.81
CA THR A 13 -2.76 3.81 -3.98
C THR A 13 -3.52 3.59 -2.66
N ARG A 14 -3.00 4.06 -1.52
CA ARG A 14 -3.72 4.00 -0.23
C ARG A 14 -3.96 5.39 0.33
N ALA A 15 -5.18 5.62 0.83
CA ALA A 15 -5.57 6.84 1.51
C ALA A 15 -5.99 6.55 2.97
N ILE A 16 -5.63 7.44 3.88
CA ILE A 16 -6.07 7.44 5.27
C ILE A 16 -6.75 8.77 5.54
N PHE A 17 -7.98 8.71 6.04
CA PHE A 17 -8.79 9.88 6.36
C PHE A 17 -9.16 9.86 7.84
N ASP A 18 -9.38 11.05 8.41
CA ASP A 18 -10.08 11.18 9.68
C ASP A 18 -11.52 10.67 9.54
N GLU A 19 -12.10 10.11 10.60
CA GLU A 19 -13.49 9.60 10.59
C GLU A 19 -14.54 10.64 10.15
N SER A 20 -14.29 11.93 10.39
CA SER A 20 -15.16 13.04 9.97
C SER A 20 -14.99 13.45 8.50
N ALA A 21 -13.90 13.03 7.84
CA ALA A 21 -13.50 13.47 6.50
C ALA A 21 -14.20 12.69 5.36
N LYS A 22 -15.52 12.49 5.45
CA LYS A 22 -16.29 11.72 4.46
C LYS A 22 -16.34 12.38 3.08
N LYS A 23 -16.39 13.71 3.04
CA LYS A 23 -16.38 14.47 1.78
C LYS A 23 -15.04 14.33 1.06
N ASP A 24 -13.94 14.28 1.80
CA ASP A 24 -12.62 14.11 1.22
C ASP A 24 -12.45 12.71 0.59
N GLU A 25 -13.01 11.67 1.21
CA GLU A 25 -13.08 10.34 0.58
C GLU A 25 -13.87 10.36 -0.73
N GLU A 26 -15.05 10.97 -0.74
CA GLU A 26 -15.90 11.02 -1.93
C GLU A 26 -15.18 11.69 -3.09
N VAL A 27 -14.60 12.87 -2.85
CA VAL A 27 -13.83 13.61 -3.86
C VAL A 27 -12.59 12.82 -4.28
N PHE A 28 -11.90 12.16 -3.35
CA PHE A 28 -10.75 11.31 -3.66
C PHE A 28 -11.14 10.15 -4.61
N ARG A 29 -12.24 9.46 -4.34
CA ARG A 29 -12.69 8.35 -5.20
C ARG A 29 -13.14 8.83 -6.57
N MET A 30 -13.80 9.99 -6.64
CA MET A 30 -14.20 10.59 -7.91
C MET A 30 -12.96 10.93 -8.75
N ALA A 31 -11.94 11.56 -8.16
CA ALA A 31 -10.69 11.84 -8.86
C ALA A 31 -9.99 10.57 -9.36
N VAL A 32 -9.98 9.48 -8.57
CA VAL A 32 -9.45 8.18 -9.01
C VAL A 32 -10.26 7.63 -10.20
N ALA A 33 -11.59 7.75 -10.17
CA ALA A 33 -12.44 7.30 -11.26
C ALA A 33 -12.22 8.12 -12.54
N ASP A 34 -12.13 9.44 -12.43
CA ASP A 34 -11.89 10.34 -13.56
C ASP A 34 -10.54 10.06 -14.24
N LEU A 35 -9.49 9.84 -13.44
CA LEU A 35 -8.17 9.46 -13.97
C LEU A 35 -8.21 8.08 -14.64
N ASN A 36 -8.92 7.12 -14.07
CA ASN A 36 -9.08 5.79 -14.66
C ASN A 36 -9.89 5.79 -15.96
N GLN A 37 -10.75 6.78 -16.20
CA GLN A 37 -11.48 6.94 -17.46
C GLN A 37 -10.67 7.72 -18.51
N ASN A 38 -9.57 8.37 -18.10
CA ASN A 38 -8.73 9.14 -19.00
C ASN A 38 -7.59 8.28 -19.59
N ASP A 39 -7.84 7.73 -20.78
CA ASP A 39 -6.87 6.91 -21.50
C ASP A 39 -5.70 7.72 -22.10
N GLU A 40 -5.70 9.05 -22.05
CA GLU A 40 -4.52 9.86 -22.39
C GLU A 40 -3.47 9.84 -21.27
N ILE A 41 -3.91 9.62 -20.02
CA ILE A 41 -3.07 9.59 -18.82
C ILE A 41 -2.72 8.14 -18.46
N LEU A 42 -3.73 7.27 -18.39
CA LEU A 42 -3.60 5.89 -17.94
C LEU A 42 -4.02 4.90 -19.04
N GLN A 43 -3.10 4.71 -19.99
CA GLN A 43 -3.31 3.94 -21.22
C GLN A 43 -3.46 2.43 -20.97
N THR A 44 -2.65 1.85 -20.09
CA THR A 44 -2.55 0.39 -19.91
C THR A 44 -2.76 -0.07 -18.47
N GLU A 45 -2.77 0.87 -17.54
CA GLU A 45 -2.86 0.61 -16.10
C GLU A 45 -4.08 1.29 -15.53
N LYS A 46 -4.61 0.76 -14.43
CA LYS A 46 -5.69 1.41 -13.68
C LYS A 46 -5.25 1.57 -12.23
N ILE A 47 -5.63 2.71 -11.64
CA ILE A 47 -5.43 2.99 -10.22
C ILE A 47 -6.45 2.17 -9.44
N THR A 48 -5.94 1.30 -8.58
CA THR A 48 -6.68 0.64 -7.52
C THR A 48 -6.44 1.40 -6.22
N CYS A 49 -7.46 1.52 -5.37
CA CYS A 49 -7.29 2.21 -4.10
C CYS A 49 -7.90 1.47 -2.90
N SER A 50 -7.22 1.61 -1.76
CA SER A 50 -7.76 1.22 -0.46
C SER A 50 -7.86 2.43 0.46
N VAL A 51 -9.00 2.57 1.14
CA VAL A 51 -9.28 3.67 2.07
C VAL A 51 -9.36 3.10 3.47
N THR A 52 -8.83 3.82 4.45
CA THR A 52 -8.97 3.49 5.88
C THR A 52 -9.30 4.76 6.65
N PHE A 53 -10.33 4.71 7.50
CA PHE A 53 -10.65 5.78 8.43
C PHE A 53 -9.96 5.54 9.78
N VAL A 54 -9.48 6.62 10.39
CA VAL A 54 -8.85 6.60 11.73
C VAL A 54 -9.41 7.73 12.58
N ASP A 55 -9.37 7.59 13.89
CA ASP A 55 -9.57 8.72 14.80
C ASP A 55 -8.38 9.68 14.65
N GLY A 56 -8.61 10.89 14.16
CA GLY A 56 -7.57 11.90 13.96
C GLY A 56 -6.90 12.37 15.25
N ASN A 57 -7.50 12.10 16.40
CA ASN A 57 -6.89 12.35 17.70
C ASN A 57 -5.99 11.19 18.18
N ASN A 58 -5.95 10.07 17.44
CA ASN A 58 -5.11 8.92 17.75
C ASN A 58 -3.93 8.79 16.76
N PRO A 59 -2.80 9.48 17.02
CA PRO A 59 -1.64 9.43 16.13
C PRO A 59 -1.03 8.03 16.00
N PHE A 60 -1.18 7.17 17.02
CA PHE A 60 -0.66 5.80 16.96
C PHE A 60 -1.47 4.91 16.00
N GLN A 61 -2.79 5.09 15.94
CA GLN A 61 -3.65 4.43 14.96
C GLN A 61 -3.28 4.87 13.54
N ALA A 62 -3.15 6.18 13.30
CA ALA A 62 -2.75 6.71 12.00
C ALA A 62 -1.40 6.15 11.53
N VAL A 63 -0.39 6.10 12.41
CA VAL A 63 0.91 5.49 12.11
C VAL A 63 0.80 3.99 11.85
N GLN A 64 -0.04 3.26 12.59
CA GLN A 64 -0.23 1.83 12.39
C GLN A 64 -0.82 1.54 11.01
N GLU A 65 -1.91 2.22 10.65
CA GLU A 65 -2.58 2.03 9.36
C GLU A 65 -1.68 2.49 8.21
N GLY A 66 -0.93 3.58 8.38
CA GLY A 66 0.08 4.03 7.42
C GLY A 66 1.21 3.02 7.21
N LYS A 67 1.65 2.33 8.27
CA LYS A 67 2.66 1.26 8.15
C LYS A 67 2.11 0.00 7.47
N LYS A 68 0.82 -0.31 7.59
CA LYS A 68 0.19 -1.39 6.81
C LYS A 68 0.21 -1.06 5.32
N ALA A 69 -0.03 0.20 4.96
CA ALA A 69 0.11 0.72 3.59
C ALA A 69 1.47 0.36 2.98
N TRP A 70 2.53 0.81 3.66
CA TRP A 70 3.91 0.58 3.23
C TRP A 70 4.27 -0.91 3.15
N ARG A 71 3.81 -1.71 4.13
CA ARG A 71 4.14 -3.13 4.19
C ARG A 71 3.49 -3.95 3.07
N LEU A 72 2.28 -3.59 2.63
CA LEU A 72 1.60 -4.29 1.54
C LEU A 72 2.28 -4.01 0.18
N GLY A 73 2.71 -2.77 -0.07
CA GLY A 73 3.54 -2.44 -1.25
C GLY A 73 4.89 -3.18 -1.29
N LEU A 74 5.53 -3.40 -0.13
CA LEU A 74 6.75 -4.21 -0.04
C LEU A 74 6.53 -5.73 -0.17
N THR A 75 5.29 -6.21 -0.04
CA THR A 75 5.00 -7.65 -0.16
C THR A 75 4.91 -8.07 -1.63
N GLN A 76 4.44 -7.17 -2.52
CA GLN A 76 4.54 -7.33 -3.98
C GLN A 76 6.03 -7.36 -4.41
N HIS A 77 6.90 -6.59 -3.75
CA HIS A 77 8.35 -6.51 -4.03
C HIS A 77 9.18 -7.71 -3.50
N LYS A 78 8.56 -8.73 -2.88
CA LYS A 78 9.29 -9.91 -2.37
C LYS A 78 9.97 -10.74 -3.45
N GLU A 79 9.67 -10.51 -4.72
CA GLU A 79 10.39 -11.11 -5.84
C GLU A 79 11.83 -10.54 -6.00
N PHE A 80 12.16 -9.42 -5.34
CA PHE A 80 13.48 -8.78 -5.37
C PHE A 80 14.42 -9.13 -4.19
N GLY A 81 14.10 -10.14 -3.37
CA GLY A 81 15.07 -10.72 -2.43
C GLY A 81 15.57 -9.84 -1.27
N LEU A 82 14.95 -8.69 -1.00
CA LEU A 82 15.37 -7.83 0.12
C LEU A 82 14.73 -8.25 1.46
N PRO A 83 15.51 -8.32 2.57
CA PRO A 83 14.98 -8.81 3.84
C PRO A 83 13.89 -7.90 4.40
N THR A 84 12.70 -8.47 4.65
CA THR A 84 11.67 -7.79 5.44
C THR A 84 12.21 -7.40 6.82
N HIS A 85 11.70 -6.30 7.39
CA HIS A 85 12.15 -5.75 8.68
C HIS A 85 12.04 -6.75 9.87
N VAL A 86 11.22 -7.80 9.73
CA VAL A 86 11.10 -8.92 10.68
C VAL A 86 12.24 -9.94 10.52
N ALA A 87 12.65 -10.24 9.28
CA ALA A 87 13.79 -11.11 8.98
C ALA A 87 15.11 -10.47 9.44
N ALA A 88 15.26 -9.15 9.28
CA ALA A 88 16.42 -8.40 9.77
C ALA A 88 16.59 -8.50 11.29
N ARG A 89 15.49 -8.41 12.06
CA ARG A 89 15.52 -8.56 13.53
C ARG A 89 15.90 -9.98 13.97
N LYS A 90 15.39 -11.01 13.29
CA LYS A 90 15.78 -12.41 13.57
C LYS A 90 17.27 -12.65 13.26
N LYS A 91 17.77 -12.13 12.14
CA LYS A 91 19.19 -12.27 11.74
C LYS A 91 20.15 -11.55 12.71
N ALA A 92 19.80 -10.35 13.17
CA ALA A 92 20.57 -9.62 14.18
C ALA A 92 20.50 -10.26 15.58
N ALA A 93 19.39 -10.90 15.95
CA ALA A 93 19.30 -11.67 17.19
C ALA A 93 20.14 -12.97 17.14
N MET A 94 20.20 -13.62 15.97
CA MET A 94 21.03 -14.80 15.74
C MET A 94 22.53 -14.47 15.79
N TYR A 95 22.97 -13.38 15.13
CA TYR A 95 24.38 -12.96 15.13
C TYR A 95 24.89 -12.53 16.51
N ARG A 96 24.01 -12.07 17.41
CA ARG A 96 24.35 -11.72 18.80
C ARG A 96 24.46 -12.93 19.73
N ARG A 97 23.94 -14.09 19.32
CA ARG A 97 24.08 -15.36 20.05
C ARG A 97 25.28 -16.19 19.59
N ALA A 98 25.92 -15.80 18.50
CA ALA A 98 27.08 -16.49 17.92
C ALA A 98 28.43 -15.86 18.32
N ARG A 99 28.46 -15.11 19.43
CA ARG A 99 29.67 -14.52 19.98
C ARG A 99 29.80 -14.90 21.45
#